data_AF-A0A2E1Q1C9-F1
#
_entry.id   AF-A0A2E1Q1C9-F1
#
_cell.length_a   1.000
_cell.length_b   1.000
_cell.length_c   1.000
_cell.angle_alpha   90.00
_cell.angle_beta   90.00
_cell.angle_gamma   90.00
#
_symmetry.space_group_name_H-M   'P 1'
#
loop_
_entity.id
_entity.type
_entity.pdbx_description
1 polymer ?
#
loop_
_entity_poly.entity_id
_entity_poly.type
_entity_poly.pdbx_seq_one_letter_code
_entity_poly.pdbx_strand_id
1 'polypeptide(L)'
;MLIDGKKLKSRRVWGYGSLVLFAISMTGLSWLYEAQGTFRKNPLECSLPTTIDFDKIEVWSESLQVSEPFQPPFMSEFKQCDKYLIFVGASHSTDEESPTFQTIKSAFLKMKPQFVIAEGFPTEMGESPTAVVDAAKNCALTNFKSCPELLYTAHLAVKNSVPFIGGEPNDKYVYGQISKLGYSIEDLVAYYIVRQIPQWFMEGHSENEIGNLINREINLIRKTIPLASEYDLTSFQAWFKSNMGRTFKPETIKNNDIAPNETGTLLNRLAATTGKIRDLFIIEKIQTALQLHDRVLIVYGSGHLATQRKALEEFLGDPKNSKPY
;
A
#
# COMPACT_ATOMS: atom_id res chain seq x y z
N MET A 1 -52.50 -0.70 11.19
CA MET A 1 -52.79 0.70 11.55
C MET A 1 -52.36 1.56 10.37
N LEU A 2 -53.33 2.14 9.67
CA LEU A 2 -53.16 3.02 8.51
C LEU A 2 -52.66 4.41 8.93
N ILE A 3 -52.19 5.17 7.92
CA ILE A 3 -51.80 6.60 7.79
C ILE A 3 -50.38 6.61 7.20
N ASP A 4 -50.14 6.67 5.89
CA ASP A 4 -50.54 7.62 4.83
C ASP A 4 -49.89 9.02 4.92
N GLY A 5 -49.29 9.42 3.80
CA GLY A 5 -49.17 10.81 3.36
C GLY A 5 -47.88 11.57 3.68
N LYS A 6 -46.98 11.70 2.68
CA LYS A 6 -46.88 12.94 1.87
C LYS A 6 -45.79 12.88 0.79
N LYS A 7 -46.23 13.13 -0.44
CA LYS A 7 -45.42 13.48 -1.62
C LYS A 7 -44.90 14.92 -1.50
N LEU A 8 -43.65 15.15 -1.90
CA LEU A 8 -43.15 16.46 -2.31
C LEU A 8 -42.77 16.43 -3.79
N LYS A 9 -43.40 17.33 -4.54
CA LYS A 9 -43.08 17.69 -5.92
C LYS A 9 -41.84 18.60 -5.91
N SER A 10 -40.90 18.41 -6.83
CA SER A 10 -40.00 19.48 -7.25
C SER A 10 -40.15 19.75 -8.75
N ARG A 11 -40.22 21.06 -9.05
CA ARG A 11 -40.40 21.66 -10.36
C ARG A 11 -39.05 21.87 -11.04
N ARG A 12 -39.19 22.06 -12.35
CA ARG A 12 -38.22 22.29 -13.43
C ARG A 12 -37.49 23.65 -13.42
N VAL A 13 -36.30 23.63 -14.04
CA VAL A 13 -35.68 24.59 -15.01
C VAL A 13 -34.72 25.67 -14.49
N TRP A 14 -33.77 25.97 -15.40
CA TRP A 14 -32.78 27.05 -15.58
C TRP A 14 -31.36 26.49 -15.42
N GLY A 15 -30.46 26.46 -16.41
CA GLY A 15 -30.31 27.29 -17.61
C GLY A 15 -28.97 28.03 -17.47
N TYR A 16 -27.90 27.54 -18.10
CA TYR A 16 -26.65 28.30 -18.24
C TYR A 16 -26.12 28.16 -19.65
N GLY A 17 -26.13 29.30 -20.34
CA GLY A 17 -25.46 29.52 -21.61
C GLY A 17 -24.15 30.28 -21.44
N SER A 18 -23.50 30.40 -22.58
CA SER A 18 -22.56 31.43 -22.99
C SER A 18 -21.08 31.23 -22.65
N LEU A 19 -20.40 30.77 -23.71
CA LEU A 19 -19.02 31.07 -24.08
C LEU A 19 -18.63 32.53 -23.78
N VAL A 20 -17.41 32.71 -23.26
CA VAL A 20 -16.65 33.96 -23.39
C VAL A 20 -15.36 33.62 -24.12
N LEU A 21 -15.24 34.10 -25.36
CA LEU A 21 -13.98 34.15 -26.10
C LEU A 21 -13.16 35.34 -25.57
N PHE A 22 -11.94 35.06 -25.11
CA PHE A 22 -10.91 36.09 -24.97
C PHE A 22 -10.10 36.17 -26.27
N ALA A 23 -10.20 37.30 -26.96
CA ALA A 23 -9.27 37.69 -28.00
C ALA A 23 -8.13 38.49 -27.34
N ILE A 24 -6.91 37.95 -27.37
CA ILE A 24 -5.70 38.67 -26.97
C ILE A 24 -5.00 39.10 -28.26
N SER A 25 -4.87 40.41 -28.45
CA SER A 25 -4.09 41.02 -29.53
C SER A 25 -2.59 40.86 -29.24
N MET A 26 -1.85 40.25 -30.17
CA MET A 26 -0.39 40.28 -30.18
C MET A 26 0.10 41.40 -31.09
N THR A 27 0.66 42.45 -30.50
CA THR A 27 1.62 43.38 -31.11
C THR A 27 2.79 43.41 -30.12
N GLY A 28 3.93 42.80 -30.39
CA GLY A 28 4.87 43.22 -31.42
C GLY A 28 5.92 44.10 -30.75
N LEU A 29 7.11 43.54 -30.45
CA LEU A 29 8.34 44.31 -30.25
C LEU A 29 9.55 43.36 -30.19
N SER A 30 10.26 43.35 -31.31
CA SER A 30 11.58 42.80 -31.50
C SER A 30 12.62 43.62 -30.73
N TRP A 31 13.40 42.96 -29.88
CA TRP A 31 14.70 43.46 -29.42
C TRP A 31 15.76 42.41 -29.75
N LEU A 32 16.64 42.80 -30.68
CA LEU A 32 17.91 42.15 -30.96
C LEU A 32 18.87 42.45 -29.79
N TYR A 33 19.36 41.41 -29.14
CA TYR A 33 20.53 41.48 -28.27
C TYR A 33 21.52 40.42 -28.74
N GLU A 34 22.59 40.87 -29.41
CA GLU A 34 23.83 40.12 -29.57
C GLU A 34 24.53 40.06 -28.20
N ALA A 35 24.52 38.88 -27.58
CA ALA A 35 25.34 38.58 -26.42
C ALA A 35 26.43 37.59 -26.81
N GLN A 36 27.68 38.02 -26.64
CA GLN A 36 28.89 37.24 -26.88
C GLN A 36 28.88 35.95 -26.04
N GLY A 37 29.04 34.83 -26.74
CA GLY A 37 28.97 33.48 -26.21
C GLY A 37 30.09 33.17 -25.23
N THR A 38 29.76 33.22 -23.94
CA THR A 38 30.40 32.36 -22.95
C THR A 38 29.72 31.00 -23.05
N PHE A 39 30.48 29.96 -23.41
CA PHE A 39 30.05 28.56 -23.29
C PHE A 39 29.76 28.30 -21.81
N ARG A 40 28.53 28.60 -21.36
CA ARG A 40 27.99 28.02 -20.14
C ARG A 40 27.99 26.52 -20.42
N LYS A 41 28.81 25.76 -19.68
CA LYS A 41 28.64 24.31 -19.58
C LYS A 41 27.15 24.11 -19.33
N ASN A 42 26.45 23.46 -20.27
CA ASN A 42 25.06 23.09 -20.06
C ASN A 42 24.99 22.45 -18.67
N PRO A 43 24.15 22.95 -17.75
CA PRO A 43 23.90 22.20 -16.53
C PRO A 43 23.56 20.79 -16.98
N LEU A 44 24.36 19.81 -16.55
CA LEU A 44 24.17 18.40 -16.90
C LEU A 44 22.67 18.12 -16.77
N GLU A 45 22.02 17.85 -17.90
CA GLU A 45 20.58 17.58 -17.90
C GLU A 45 20.35 16.47 -16.90
N CYS A 46 19.52 16.75 -15.91
CA CYS A 46 19.21 15.78 -14.88
C CYS A 46 18.35 14.69 -15.53
N SER A 47 18.95 13.55 -15.86
CA SER A 47 18.24 12.40 -16.41
C SER A 47 17.95 11.38 -15.31
N LEU A 48 16.68 11.14 -15.04
CA LEU A 48 16.24 9.99 -14.26
C LEU A 48 16.33 8.71 -15.12
N PRO A 49 16.63 7.55 -14.53
CA PRO A 49 16.36 6.27 -15.19
C PRO A 49 14.90 6.22 -15.63
N THR A 50 14.60 5.55 -16.74
CA THR A 50 13.22 5.45 -17.25
C THR A 50 12.38 4.45 -16.45
N THR A 51 13.03 3.50 -15.78
CA THR A 51 12.42 2.40 -15.03
C THR A 51 13.24 2.08 -13.78
N ILE A 52 12.56 1.66 -12.73
CA ILE A 52 13.16 1.06 -11.53
C ILE A 52 13.64 -0.35 -11.87
N ASP A 53 14.82 -0.73 -11.37
CA ASP A 53 15.30 -2.11 -11.47
C ASP A 53 14.59 -3.00 -10.45
N PHE A 54 13.67 -3.83 -10.94
CA PHE A 54 12.88 -4.75 -10.11
C PHE A 54 13.71 -5.94 -9.58
N ASP A 55 14.87 -6.23 -10.16
CA ASP A 55 15.76 -7.29 -9.67
C ASP A 55 16.45 -6.89 -8.35
N LYS A 56 16.40 -5.61 -7.99
CA LYS A 56 16.88 -5.07 -6.70
C LYS A 56 15.86 -5.23 -5.56
N ILE A 57 14.66 -5.74 -5.83
CA ILE A 57 13.70 -6.07 -4.79
C ILE A 57 14.12 -7.35 -4.06
N GLU A 58 14.39 -7.20 -2.77
CA GLU A 58 14.85 -8.28 -1.90
C GLU A 58 13.68 -8.98 -1.19
N VAL A 59 13.91 -10.22 -0.76
CA VAL A 59 12.98 -10.89 0.16
C VAL A 59 13.21 -10.33 1.56
N TRP A 60 12.13 -10.01 2.26
CA TRP A 60 12.21 -9.51 3.63
C TRP A 60 13.00 -10.46 4.53
N SER A 61 13.87 -9.90 5.37
CA SER A 61 14.56 -10.61 6.44
C SER A 61 14.78 -9.67 7.62
N GLU A 62 14.97 -10.24 8.80
CA GLU A 62 15.30 -9.47 10.00
C GLU A 62 16.61 -8.67 9.81
N SER A 63 17.62 -9.26 9.16
CA SER A 63 18.87 -8.56 8.83
C SER A 63 18.64 -7.33 7.96
N LEU A 64 17.73 -7.42 6.99
CA LEU A 64 17.40 -6.29 6.13
C LEU A 64 16.68 -5.20 6.92
N GLN A 65 15.71 -5.57 7.76
CA GLN A 65 15.01 -4.62 8.63
C GLN A 65 15.94 -3.92 9.62
N VAL A 66 16.91 -4.64 10.21
CA VAL A 66 17.89 -4.10 11.14
C VAL A 66 18.91 -3.21 10.44
N SER A 67 19.15 -3.41 9.14
CA SER A 67 20.03 -2.56 8.34
C SER A 67 19.43 -1.19 8.01
N GLU A 68 18.12 -1.00 8.22
CA GLU A 68 17.49 0.30 8.10
C GLU A 68 18.11 1.31 9.08
N PRO A 69 18.26 2.58 8.68
CA PRO A 69 18.94 3.59 9.48
C PRO A 69 18.25 3.88 10.81
N PHE A 70 16.98 3.53 10.93
CA PHE A 70 16.15 3.78 12.10
C PHE A 70 15.16 2.66 12.34
N GLN A 71 14.85 2.41 13.61
CA GLN A 71 13.66 1.64 13.99
C GLN A 71 12.39 2.45 13.66
N PRO A 72 11.31 1.80 13.18
CA PRO A 72 10.08 2.48 12.82
C PRO A 72 9.39 3.15 14.02
N PRO A 73 8.60 4.22 13.79
CA PRO A 73 8.42 4.85 12.49
C PRO A 73 9.61 5.76 12.12
N PHE A 74 9.79 6.00 10.82
CA PHE A 74 10.72 6.99 10.29
C PHE A 74 10.29 7.42 8.88
N MET A 75 10.99 8.41 8.34
CA MET A 75 10.78 8.93 7.01
C MET A 75 12.08 8.84 6.19
N SER A 76 11.99 8.31 4.97
CA SER A 76 13.05 8.33 3.97
C SER A 76 12.66 9.24 2.81
N GLU A 77 13.44 10.29 2.59
CA GLU A 77 13.24 11.29 1.54
C GLU A 77 14.18 11.01 0.36
N PHE A 78 13.64 10.51 -0.75
CA PHE A 78 14.39 10.26 -1.97
C PHE A 78 14.16 11.40 -2.97
N LYS A 79 15.22 11.97 -3.53
CA LYS A 79 15.09 13.11 -4.45
C LYS A 79 16.12 13.06 -5.55
N GLN A 80 15.64 13.03 -6.78
CA GLN A 80 16.46 13.10 -7.98
C GLN A 80 15.73 13.93 -9.03
N CYS A 81 16.41 14.93 -9.58
CA CYS A 81 15.81 15.93 -10.46
C CYS A 81 14.59 16.61 -9.81
N ASP A 82 13.47 16.67 -10.54
CA ASP A 82 12.20 17.21 -10.05
C ASP A 82 11.36 16.17 -9.28
N LYS A 83 11.79 14.90 -9.24
CA LYS A 83 11.08 13.84 -8.54
C LYS A 83 11.46 13.80 -7.08
N TYR A 84 10.43 13.71 -6.24
CA TYR A 84 10.53 13.67 -4.79
C TYR A 84 9.55 12.63 -4.24
N LEU A 85 10.11 11.59 -3.64
CA LEU A 85 9.37 10.56 -2.92
C LEU A 85 9.65 10.72 -1.43
N ILE A 86 8.58 10.78 -0.63
CA ILE A 86 8.68 10.47 0.80
C ILE A 86 8.09 9.10 1.04
N PHE A 87 8.90 8.20 1.61
CA PHE A 87 8.45 6.94 2.17
C PHE A 87 8.36 7.05 3.69
N VAL A 88 7.15 6.95 4.23
CA VAL A 88 6.93 6.79 5.66
C VAL A 88 6.97 5.30 5.99
N GLY A 89 8.05 4.85 6.62
CA GLY A 89 8.17 3.50 7.15
C GLY A 89 7.45 3.42 8.49
N ALA A 90 6.18 3.02 8.47
CA ALA A 90 5.29 3.01 9.62
C ALA A 90 5.62 1.89 10.62
N SER A 91 5.31 2.16 11.89
CA SER A 91 5.05 1.14 12.91
C SER A 91 3.54 1.15 13.15
N HIS A 92 2.83 0.10 12.77
CA HIS A 92 1.36 0.09 12.77
C HIS A 92 0.78 0.49 14.13
N SER A 93 -0.21 1.37 14.11
CA SER A 93 -0.76 1.96 15.33
C SER A 93 -2.21 2.39 15.10
N THR A 94 -3.01 2.36 16.15
CA THR A 94 -4.37 2.93 16.16
C THR A 94 -4.51 4.11 17.11
N ASP A 95 -3.37 4.65 17.57
CA ASP A 95 -3.28 5.79 18.47
C ASP A 95 -2.84 7.03 17.66
N GLU A 96 -3.67 8.08 17.64
CA GLU A 96 -3.40 9.29 16.85
C GLU A 96 -2.23 10.11 17.37
N GLU A 97 -1.89 9.94 18.65
CA GLU A 97 -0.73 10.58 19.27
C GLU A 97 0.55 9.77 19.05
N SER A 98 0.45 8.60 18.41
CA SER A 98 1.61 7.76 18.16
C SER A 98 2.64 8.44 17.24
N PRO A 99 3.92 8.10 17.39
CA PRO A 99 4.99 8.47 16.46
C PRO A 99 4.67 8.30 14.97
N THR A 100 3.87 7.28 14.61
CA THR A 100 3.53 6.99 13.21
C THR A 100 2.63 8.07 12.64
N PHE A 101 1.57 8.44 13.37
CA PHE A 101 0.64 9.50 12.95
C PHE A 101 1.34 10.86 12.84
N GLN A 102 2.20 11.17 13.82
CA GLN A 102 3.02 12.38 13.79
C GLN A 102 3.97 12.39 12.58
N THR A 103 4.59 11.25 12.25
CA THR A 103 5.45 11.13 11.06
C THR A 103 4.66 11.36 9.77
N ILE A 104 3.47 10.78 9.63
CA ILE A 104 2.59 10.99 8.47
C ILE A 104 2.22 12.47 8.34
N LYS A 105 1.78 13.10 9.43
CA LYS A 105 1.45 14.53 9.46
C LYS A 105 2.63 15.40 9.03
N SER A 106 3.82 15.12 9.56
CA SER A 106 5.06 15.81 9.18
C SER A 106 5.39 15.64 7.70
N ALA A 107 5.20 14.45 7.13
CA ALA A 107 5.41 14.20 5.69
C ALA A 107 4.48 15.05 4.81
N PHE A 108 3.18 15.13 5.15
CA PHE A 108 2.23 15.99 4.43
C PHE A 108 2.62 17.47 4.49
N LEU A 109 2.96 17.97 5.69
CA LEU A 109 3.33 19.38 5.89
C LEU A 109 4.60 19.74 5.13
N LYS A 110 5.58 18.84 5.13
CA LYS A 110 6.90 19.06 4.51
C LYS A 110 6.84 19.00 2.99
N MET A 111 6.26 17.93 2.42
CA MET A 111 6.33 17.70 0.98
C MET A 111 5.20 18.34 0.21
N LYS A 112 4.01 18.50 0.81
CA LYS A 112 2.78 18.88 0.09
C LYS A 112 2.57 17.96 -1.13
N PRO A 113 2.27 16.66 -0.88
CA PRO A 113 2.18 15.64 -1.93
C PRO A 113 1.20 16.04 -3.04
N GLN A 114 1.48 15.58 -4.26
CA GLN A 114 0.53 15.62 -5.39
C GLN A 114 -0.24 14.31 -5.50
N PHE A 115 0.30 13.22 -4.95
CA PHE A 115 -0.32 11.91 -4.97
C PHE A 115 0.11 11.11 -3.73
N VAL A 116 -0.77 10.23 -3.24
CA VAL A 116 -0.51 9.39 -2.07
C VAL A 116 -0.79 7.92 -2.40
N ILE A 117 0.11 7.03 -1.96
CA ILE A 117 -0.09 5.58 -1.97
C ILE A 117 -0.14 5.11 -0.51
N ALA A 118 -1.20 4.41 -0.13
CA ALA A 118 -1.41 3.96 1.25
C ALA A 118 -1.58 2.44 1.34
N GLU A 119 -1.03 1.85 2.39
CA GLU A 119 -1.21 0.43 2.71
C GLU A 119 -2.64 0.12 3.17
N GLY A 120 -3.06 -1.15 2.98
CA GLY A 120 -4.23 -1.71 3.65
C GLY A 120 -5.48 -1.84 2.78
N PHE A 121 -5.43 -1.43 1.50
CA PHE A 121 -6.50 -1.70 0.55
C PHE A 121 -5.99 -1.81 -0.90
N PRO A 122 -6.73 -2.51 -1.80
CA PRO A 122 -6.26 -2.76 -3.16
C PRO A 122 -6.27 -1.51 -4.06
N THR A 123 -5.30 -1.42 -4.98
CA THR A 123 -5.26 -0.37 -6.01
C THR A 123 -6.54 -0.36 -6.88
N GLU A 124 -7.15 -1.53 -7.11
CA GLU A 124 -8.33 -1.66 -7.98
C GLU A 124 -9.60 -1.02 -7.41
N MET A 125 -9.58 -0.56 -6.15
CA MET A 125 -10.66 0.28 -5.61
C MET A 125 -10.69 1.66 -6.29
N GLY A 126 -9.66 2.02 -7.05
CA GLY A 126 -9.56 3.28 -7.79
C GLY A 126 -9.00 4.42 -6.95
N GLU A 127 -9.00 5.62 -7.54
CA GLU A 127 -8.55 6.84 -6.89
C GLU A 127 -9.58 7.34 -5.88
N SER A 128 -9.11 7.67 -4.67
CA SER A 128 -9.87 8.21 -3.55
C SER A 128 -11.21 7.48 -3.32
N PRO A 129 -11.19 6.15 -3.12
CA PRO A 129 -12.41 5.35 -3.12
C PRO A 129 -13.37 5.79 -2.03
N THR A 130 -14.65 5.95 -2.40
CA THR A 130 -15.69 6.51 -1.50
C THR A 130 -15.78 5.77 -0.17
N ALA A 131 -15.65 4.45 -0.17
CA ALA A 131 -15.67 3.66 1.07
C ALA A 131 -14.54 4.03 2.05
N VAL A 132 -13.32 4.27 1.55
CA VAL A 132 -12.17 4.67 2.38
C VAL A 132 -12.31 6.13 2.81
N VAL A 133 -12.77 7.00 1.91
CA VAL A 133 -13.05 8.41 2.23
C VAL A 133 -14.08 8.53 3.35
N ASP A 134 -15.19 7.78 3.27
CA ASP A 134 -16.24 7.83 4.28
C ASP A 134 -15.80 7.19 5.61
N ALA A 135 -15.01 6.10 5.56
CA ALA A 135 -14.38 5.54 6.76
C ALA A 135 -13.43 6.56 7.43
N ALA A 136 -12.61 7.27 6.65
CA ALA A 136 -11.73 8.31 7.15
C ALA A 136 -12.49 9.49 7.77
N LYS A 137 -13.62 9.91 7.17
CA LYS A 137 -14.51 10.92 7.77
C LYS A 137 -15.09 10.45 9.10
N ASN A 138 -15.54 9.20 9.18
CA ASN A 138 -16.07 8.63 10.42
C ASN A 138 -15.01 8.60 11.53
N CYS A 139 -13.78 8.22 11.19
CA CYS A 139 -12.66 8.29 12.12
C CYS A 139 -12.35 9.72 12.59
N ALA A 140 -12.49 10.71 11.71
CA ALA A 140 -12.31 12.11 12.10
C ALA A 140 -13.35 12.59 13.12
N LEU A 141 -14.56 12.01 13.14
CA LEU A 141 -15.59 12.33 14.15
C LEU A 141 -15.21 11.87 15.55
N THR A 142 -14.32 10.89 15.67
CA THR A 142 -13.84 10.32 16.94
C THR A 142 -12.40 10.73 17.26
N ASN A 143 -11.86 11.74 16.57
CA ASN A 143 -10.44 12.11 16.64
C ASN A 143 -9.53 10.88 16.52
N PHE A 144 -9.80 10.06 15.48
CA PHE A 144 -9.05 8.86 15.15
C PHE A 144 -8.83 7.85 16.29
N LYS A 145 -9.64 7.92 17.36
CA LYS A 145 -9.55 6.98 18.48
C LYS A 145 -9.80 5.56 17.97
N SER A 146 -8.76 4.71 18.05
CA SER A 146 -8.80 3.32 17.57
C SER A 146 -8.97 3.17 16.05
N CYS A 147 -8.57 4.18 15.27
CA CYS A 147 -8.54 4.10 13.82
C CYS A 147 -7.13 3.81 13.32
N PRO A 148 -6.94 2.96 12.28
CA PRO A 148 -5.63 2.68 11.72
C PRO A 148 -5.07 3.89 10.97
N GLU A 149 -3.74 3.97 10.86
CA GLU A 149 -3.01 5.05 10.21
C GLU A 149 -3.34 5.21 8.71
N LEU A 150 -3.83 4.14 8.06
CA LEU A 150 -4.43 4.15 6.73
C LEU A 150 -5.52 5.23 6.62
N LEU A 151 -6.47 5.24 7.56
CA LEU A 151 -7.61 6.14 7.52
C LEU A 151 -7.19 7.57 7.86
N TYR A 152 -6.16 7.72 8.69
CA TYR A 152 -5.55 9.02 8.96
C TYR A 152 -4.83 9.60 7.73
N THR A 153 -4.09 8.75 7.01
CA THR A 153 -3.44 9.11 5.75
C THR A 153 -4.46 9.57 4.71
N ALA A 154 -5.55 8.79 4.53
CA ALA A 154 -6.65 9.14 3.64
C ALA A 154 -7.34 10.46 4.07
N HIS A 155 -7.55 10.67 5.37
CA HIS A 155 -8.10 11.92 5.89
C HIS A 155 -7.23 13.14 5.53
N LEU A 156 -5.91 13.04 5.74
CA LEU A 156 -4.98 14.11 5.39
C LEU A 156 -4.94 14.35 3.87
N ALA A 157 -5.00 13.30 3.06
CA ALA A 157 -5.08 13.43 1.61
C ALA A 157 -6.33 14.21 1.18
N VAL A 158 -7.53 13.80 1.66
CA VAL A 158 -8.80 14.49 1.41
C VAL A 158 -8.75 15.94 1.87
N LYS A 159 -8.26 16.20 3.09
CA LYS A 159 -8.15 17.54 3.66
C LYS A 159 -7.27 18.47 2.82
N ASN A 160 -6.24 17.93 2.17
CA ASN A 160 -5.33 18.69 1.32
C ASN A 160 -5.70 18.65 -0.18
N SER A 161 -6.86 18.08 -0.53
CA SER A 161 -7.27 17.88 -1.94
C SER A 161 -6.24 17.11 -2.77
N VAL A 162 -5.60 16.10 -2.15
CA VAL A 162 -4.60 15.24 -2.78
C VAL A 162 -5.23 13.89 -3.12
N PRO A 163 -5.19 13.45 -4.39
CA PRO A 163 -5.65 12.11 -4.76
C PRO A 163 -4.81 11.02 -4.11
N PHE A 164 -5.44 9.88 -3.81
CA PHE A 164 -4.75 8.74 -3.22
C PHE A 164 -5.27 7.40 -3.74
N ILE A 165 -4.43 6.37 -3.71
CA ILE A 165 -4.78 4.98 -4.03
C ILE A 165 -4.31 4.03 -2.93
N GLY A 166 -4.84 2.81 -2.95
CA GLY A 166 -4.30 1.69 -2.19
C GLY A 166 -3.08 1.13 -2.91
N GLY A 167 -2.06 0.70 -2.17
CA GLY A 167 -0.85 0.09 -2.74
C GLY A 167 -0.90 -1.45 -2.83
N GLU A 168 -1.95 -2.10 -2.29
CA GLU A 168 -2.01 -3.55 -2.26
C GLU A 168 -2.45 -4.15 -3.61
N PRO A 169 -1.90 -5.30 -4.01
CA PRO A 169 -2.53 -6.11 -5.03
C PRO A 169 -3.79 -6.79 -4.47
N ASN A 170 -4.80 -7.03 -5.31
CA ASN A 170 -5.89 -7.92 -4.93
C ASN A 170 -5.46 -9.41 -4.91
N ASP A 171 -6.24 -10.24 -4.23
CA ASP A 171 -5.97 -11.68 -4.10
C ASP A 171 -5.87 -12.40 -5.45
N LYS A 172 -6.66 -11.99 -6.44
CA LYS A 172 -6.63 -12.58 -7.79
C LYS A 172 -5.28 -12.33 -8.47
N TYR A 173 -4.69 -11.16 -8.28
CA TYR A 173 -3.35 -10.86 -8.77
C TYR A 173 -2.31 -11.74 -8.08
N VAL A 174 -2.31 -11.80 -6.75
CA VAL A 174 -1.34 -12.60 -5.98
C VAL A 174 -1.44 -14.07 -6.37
N TYR A 175 -2.65 -14.62 -6.44
CA TYR A 175 -2.92 -15.96 -6.94
C TYR A 175 -2.34 -16.18 -8.34
N GLY A 176 -2.64 -15.28 -9.28
CA GLY A 176 -2.16 -15.38 -10.66
C GLY A 176 -0.63 -15.37 -10.78
N GLN A 177 0.09 -14.70 -9.87
CA GLN A 177 1.56 -14.74 -9.84
C GLN A 177 2.08 -16.01 -9.17
N ILE A 178 1.50 -16.42 -8.03
CA ILE A 178 1.90 -17.62 -7.29
C ILE A 178 1.71 -18.89 -8.13
N SER A 179 0.63 -19.00 -8.90
CA SER A 179 0.40 -20.17 -9.77
C SER A 179 1.39 -20.28 -10.93
N LYS A 180 1.90 -19.16 -11.46
CA LYS A 180 2.96 -19.21 -12.49
C LYS A 180 4.27 -19.79 -11.95
N LEU A 181 4.46 -19.75 -10.63
CA LEU A 181 5.62 -20.32 -9.94
C LEU A 181 5.40 -21.79 -9.54
N GLY A 182 4.27 -22.40 -9.93
CA GLY A 182 3.98 -23.81 -9.72
C GLY A 182 3.33 -24.16 -8.39
N TYR A 183 2.97 -23.16 -7.56
CA TYR A 183 2.18 -23.39 -6.34
C TYR A 183 0.70 -23.61 -6.66
N SER A 184 0.07 -24.49 -5.90
CA SER A 184 -1.37 -24.76 -5.99
C SER A 184 -2.21 -23.65 -5.32
N ILE A 185 -3.52 -23.66 -5.58
CA ILE A 185 -4.46 -22.76 -4.88
C ILE A 185 -4.49 -23.11 -3.39
N GLU A 186 -4.48 -24.41 -3.10
CA GLU A 186 -4.53 -24.98 -1.75
C GLU A 186 -3.32 -24.55 -0.93
N ASP A 187 -2.14 -24.44 -1.56
CA ASP A 187 -0.94 -23.90 -0.91
C ASP A 187 -1.13 -22.46 -0.44
N LEU A 188 -1.64 -21.59 -1.31
CA LEU A 188 -1.88 -20.18 -0.99
C LEU A 188 -2.96 -20.03 0.09
N VAL A 189 -4.06 -20.77 -0.02
CA VAL A 189 -5.15 -20.77 0.96
C VAL A 189 -4.66 -21.25 2.31
N ALA A 190 -3.89 -22.34 2.36
CA ALA A 190 -3.34 -22.84 3.60
C ALA A 190 -2.34 -21.86 4.22
N TYR A 191 -1.51 -21.19 3.42
CA TYR A 191 -0.66 -20.10 3.90
C TYR A 191 -1.47 -18.95 4.51
N TYR A 192 -2.53 -18.49 3.83
CA TYR A 192 -3.42 -17.44 4.35
C TYR A 192 -4.13 -17.84 5.64
N ILE A 193 -4.51 -19.10 5.79
CA ILE A 193 -5.08 -19.60 7.04
C ILE A 193 -4.03 -19.60 8.15
N VAL A 194 -2.88 -20.24 7.92
CA VAL A 194 -1.87 -20.45 8.97
C VAL A 194 -1.31 -19.12 9.46
N ARG A 195 -1.18 -18.11 8.59
CA ARG A 195 -0.68 -16.79 8.99
C ARG A 195 -1.60 -16.03 9.95
N GLN A 196 -2.90 -16.34 9.97
CA GLN A 196 -3.86 -15.68 10.85
C GLN A 196 -3.93 -16.31 12.25
N ILE A 197 -3.51 -17.56 12.39
CA ILE A 197 -3.66 -18.30 13.65
C ILE A 197 -2.96 -17.61 14.84
N PRO A 198 -1.69 -17.15 14.74
CA PRO A 198 -1.07 -16.43 15.85
C PRO A 198 -1.83 -15.15 16.22
N GLN A 199 -2.36 -14.42 15.22
CA GLN A 199 -3.16 -13.22 15.43
C GLN A 199 -4.46 -13.54 16.18
N TRP A 200 -5.19 -14.58 15.80
CA TRP A 200 -6.42 -14.97 16.48
C TRP A 200 -6.19 -15.31 17.96
N PHE A 201 -5.08 -15.97 18.29
CA PHE A 201 -4.72 -16.20 19.70
C PHE A 201 -4.41 -14.90 20.44
N MET A 202 -3.73 -13.94 19.81
CA MET A 202 -3.49 -12.61 20.41
C MET A 202 -4.77 -11.81 20.62
N GLU A 203 -5.78 -12.02 19.77
CA GLU A 203 -7.13 -11.46 19.90
C GLU A 203 -7.98 -12.17 20.97
N GLY A 204 -7.44 -13.21 21.61
CA GLY A 204 -8.08 -13.92 22.72
C GLY A 204 -8.98 -15.08 22.29
N HIS A 205 -8.94 -15.50 21.03
CA HIS A 205 -9.67 -16.69 20.59
C HIS A 205 -9.07 -17.96 21.19
N SER A 206 -9.96 -18.85 21.64
CA SER A 206 -9.60 -20.17 22.16
C SER A 206 -9.36 -21.18 21.05
N GLU A 207 -8.66 -22.27 21.36
CA GLU A 207 -8.38 -23.36 20.42
C GLU A 207 -9.66 -23.93 19.78
N ASN A 208 -10.74 -24.04 20.56
CA ASN A 208 -12.03 -24.55 20.09
C ASN A 208 -12.72 -23.63 19.08
N GLU A 209 -12.37 -22.35 19.02
CA GLU A 209 -12.92 -21.39 18.06
C GLU A 209 -12.16 -21.39 16.73
N ILE A 210 -10.89 -21.83 16.73
CA ILE A 210 -10.02 -21.74 15.54
C ILE A 210 -10.60 -22.49 14.35
N GLY A 211 -11.20 -23.66 14.54
CA GLY A 211 -11.83 -24.40 13.43
C GLY A 211 -12.93 -23.61 12.70
N ASN A 212 -13.74 -22.84 13.45
CA ASN A 212 -14.77 -21.97 12.87
C ASN A 212 -14.16 -20.77 12.16
N LEU A 213 -13.09 -20.20 12.71
CA LEU A 213 -12.36 -19.09 12.09
C LEU A 213 -11.70 -19.52 10.77
N ILE A 214 -11.14 -20.73 10.71
CA ILE A 214 -10.59 -21.31 9.47
C ILE A 214 -11.68 -21.43 8.40
N ASN A 215 -12.85 -22.00 8.73
CA ASN A 215 -13.95 -22.12 7.77
C ASN A 215 -14.46 -20.75 7.30
N ARG A 216 -14.52 -19.77 8.21
CA ARG A 216 -14.85 -18.39 7.85
C ARG A 216 -13.85 -17.82 6.86
N GLU A 217 -12.55 -18.00 7.10
CA GLU A 217 -11.47 -17.52 6.24
C GLU A 217 -11.52 -18.17 4.85
N ILE A 218 -11.70 -19.50 4.79
CA ILE A 218 -11.90 -20.23 3.53
C ILE A 218 -13.07 -19.64 2.72
N ASN A 219 -14.19 -19.35 3.38
CA ASN A 219 -15.36 -18.77 2.74
C ASN A 219 -15.13 -17.32 2.25
N LEU A 220 -14.25 -16.55 2.92
CA LEU A 220 -13.86 -15.22 2.45
C LEU A 220 -12.94 -15.33 1.23
N ILE A 221 -11.90 -16.16 1.29
CA ILE A 221 -10.95 -16.36 0.19
C ILE A 221 -11.65 -16.89 -1.07
N ARG A 222 -12.64 -17.78 -0.93
CA ARG A 222 -13.41 -18.32 -2.07
C ARG A 222 -14.14 -17.23 -2.87
N LYS A 223 -14.38 -16.05 -2.30
CA LYS A 223 -15.02 -14.93 -3.02
C LYS A 223 -14.08 -14.28 -4.03
N THR A 224 -12.77 -14.43 -3.86
CA THR A 224 -11.76 -13.73 -4.66
C THR A 224 -10.84 -14.67 -5.45
N ILE A 225 -10.68 -15.91 -4.99
CA ILE A 225 -9.84 -16.95 -5.60
C ILE A 225 -10.72 -18.13 -6.03
N PRO A 226 -10.46 -18.79 -7.19
CA PRO A 226 -11.25 -19.92 -7.68
C PRO A 226 -11.00 -21.23 -6.90
N LEU A 227 -11.19 -21.19 -5.59
CA LEU A 227 -11.06 -22.34 -4.70
C LEU A 227 -12.26 -23.29 -4.88
N ALA A 228 -11.99 -24.59 -4.93
CA ALA A 228 -13.00 -25.63 -5.04
C ALA A 228 -14.07 -25.50 -3.94
N SER A 229 -15.33 -25.77 -4.29
CA SER A 229 -16.47 -25.59 -3.39
C SER A 229 -16.42 -26.49 -2.15
N GLU A 230 -15.83 -27.67 -2.33
CA GLU A 230 -15.66 -28.73 -1.35
C GLU A 230 -14.47 -28.50 -0.40
N TYR A 231 -13.60 -27.53 -0.68
CA TYR A 231 -12.46 -27.25 0.18
C TYR A 231 -12.94 -26.65 1.52
N ASP A 232 -12.62 -27.33 2.61
CA ASP A 232 -13.11 -27.03 3.96
C ASP A 232 -11.99 -27.25 5.01
N LEU A 233 -12.34 -27.19 6.31
CA LEU A 233 -11.40 -27.50 7.39
C LEU A 233 -10.75 -28.88 7.24
N THR A 234 -11.52 -29.90 6.84
CA THR A 234 -11.01 -31.27 6.64
C THR A 234 -9.94 -31.32 5.55
N SER A 235 -10.23 -30.64 4.42
CA SER A 235 -9.32 -30.51 3.28
C SER A 235 -8.04 -29.78 3.67
N PHE A 236 -8.15 -28.67 4.42
CA PHE A 236 -7.00 -27.95 4.96
C PHE A 236 -6.15 -28.81 5.90
N GLN A 237 -6.78 -29.55 6.82
CA GLN A 237 -6.05 -30.44 7.75
C GLN A 237 -5.31 -31.56 7.01
N ALA A 238 -5.93 -32.14 5.98
CA ALA A 238 -5.30 -33.12 5.11
C ALA A 238 -4.12 -32.53 4.34
N TRP A 239 -4.30 -31.34 3.74
CA TRP A 239 -3.22 -30.59 3.08
C TRP A 239 -2.06 -30.33 4.06
N PHE A 240 -2.37 -29.86 5.26
CA PHE A 240 -1.36 -29.50 6.26
C PHE A 240 -0.54 -30.73 6.67
N LYS A 241 -1.21 -31.86 6.92
CA LYS A 241 -0.53 -33.12 7.25
C LYS A 241 0.40 -33.58 6.11
N SER A 242 -0.08 -33.50 4.87
CA SER A 242 0.68 -33.93 3.69
C SER A 242 1.92 -33.06 3.45
N ASN A 243 1.77 -31.74 3.56
CA ASN A 243 2.82 -30.78 3.19
C ASN A 243 3.76 -30.39 4.34
N MET A 244 3.28 -30.46 5.58
CA MET A 244 4.06 -30.08 6.78
C MET A 244 4.56 -31.30 7.55
N GLY A 245 4.18 -32.52 7.15
CA GLY A 245 4.62 -33.77 7.77
C GLY A 245 4.13 -33.98 9.21
N ARG A 246 3.16 -33.18 9.67
CA ARG A 246 2.61 -33.25 11.04
C ARG A 246 1.12 -32.94 11.06
N THR A 247 0.39 -33.54 11.99
CA THR A 247 -1.02 -33.22 12.21
C THR A 247 -1.18 -31.77 12.60
N PHE A 248 -2.18 -31.09 12.01
CA PHE A 248 -2.50 -29.71 12.34
C PHE A 248 -2.97 -29.59 13.80
N LYS A 249 -2.37 -28.65 14.53
CA LYS A 249 -2.68 -28.29 15.91
C LYS A 249 -2.51 -26.78 16.09
N PRO A 250 -3.59 -25.98 16.19
CA PRO A 250 -3.52 -24.52 16.18
C PRO A 250 -2.50 -23.93 17.16
N GLU A 251 -2.47 -24.41 18.39
CA GLU A 251 -1.62 -23.96 19.49
C GLU A 251 -0.11 -24.14 19.22
N THR A 252 0.22 -25.03 18.29
CA THR A 252 1.60 -25.30 17.87
C THR A 252 2.07 -24.40 16.74
N ILE A 253 1.19 -23.64 16.09
CA ILE A 253 1.55 -22.70 15.04
C ILE A 253 2.20 -21.48 15.68
N LYS A 254 3.40 -21.13 15.20
CA LYS A 254 4.19 -19.97 15.67
C LYS A 254 4.50 -19.05 14.50
N ASN A 255 4.91 -17.81 14.80
CA ASN A 255 5.34 -16.85 13.77
C ASN A 255 6.49 -17.40 12.90
N ASN A 256 7.35 -18.26 13.44
CA ASN A 256 8.44 -18.88 12.66
C ASN A 256 7.94 -19.88 11.59
N ASP A 257 6.74 -20.46 11.72
CA ASP A 257 6.16 -21.33 10.69
C ASP A 257 5.80 -20.55 9.41
N ILE A 258 5.61 -19.23 9.54
CA ILE A 258 5.14 -18.32 8.47
C ILE A 258 6.10 -17.16 8.19
N ALA A 259 7.25 -17.11 8.88
CA ALA A 259 8.25 -16.09 8.64
C ALA A 259 8.85 -16.26 7.23
N PRO A 260 9.06 -15.19 6.46
CA PRO A 260 9.72 -15.28 5.16
C PRO A 260 11.08 -15.97 5.24
N ASN A 261 11.24 -17.10 4.55
CA ASN A 261 12.52 -17.80 4.39
C ASN A 261 12.50 -18.67 3.13
N GLU A 262 13.34 -18.33 2.14
CA GLU A 262 13.39 -18.99 0.82
C GLU A 262 13.88 -20.45 0.88
N THR A 263 14.62 -20.84 1.91
CA THR A 263 15.12 -22.21 2.11
C THR A 263 14.35 -22.95 3.22
N GLY A 264 13.29 -22.35 3.76
CA GLY A 264 12.49 -22.90 4.86
C GLY A 264 11.46 -23.94 4.42
N THR A 265 10.43 -24.13 5.26
CA THR A 265 9.27 -24.98 4.93
C THR A 265 8.47 -24.42 3.76
N LEU A 266 7.50 -25.18 3.24
CA LEU A 266 6.61 -24.70 2.18
C LEU A 266 5.95 -23.36 2.55
N LEU A 267 5.47 -23.23 3.79
CA LEU A 267 4.84 -22.00 4.28
C LEU A 267 5.82 -20.82 4.37
N ASN A 268 7.07 -21.07 4.76
CA ASN A 268 8.10 -20.02 4.78
C ASN A 268 8.44 -19.51 3.37
N ARG A 269 8.51 -20.43 2.39
CA ARG A 269 8.76 -20.07 0.99
C ARG A 269 7.59 -19.32 0.38
N LEU A 270 6.35 -19.70 0.70
CA LEU A 270 5.15 -18.95 0.32
C LEU A 270 5.14 -17.56 0.94
N ALA A 271 5.52 -17.41 2.21
CA ALA A 271 5.64 -16.11 2.86
C ALA A 271 6.67 -15.20 2.16
N ALA A 272 7.86 -15.74 1.86
CA ALA A 272 8.89 -15.03 1.10
C ALA A 272 8.41 -14.64 -0.31
N THR A 273 7.80 -15.57 -1.03
CA THR A 273 7.35 -15.37 -2.42
C THR A 273 6.21 -14.38 -2.49
N THR A 274 5.19 -14.50 -1.63
CA THR A 274 4.04 -13.58 -1.59
C THR A 274 4.48 -12.18 -1.16
N GLY A 275 5.39 -12.07 -0.19
CA GLY A 275 6.02 -10.79 0.18
C GLY A 275 6.68 -10.11 -1.01
N LYS A 276 7.56 -10.84 -1.72
CA LYS A 276 8.24 -10.31 -2.93
C LYS A 276 7.26 -9.91 -4.03
N ILE A 277 6.20 -10.69 -4.27
CA ILE A 277 5.16 -10.34 -5.25
C ILE A 277 4.44 -9.04 -4.87
N ARG A 278 4.12 -8.85 -3.58
CA ARG A 278 3.52 -7.60 -3.09
C ARG A 278 4.49 -6.42 -3.26
N ASP A 279 5.76 -6.58 -2.92
CA ASP A 279 6.76 -5.53 -3.07
C ASP A 279 7.02 -5.12 -4.52
N LEU A 280 7.06 -6.09 -5.44
CA LEU A 280 7.12 -5.83 -6.88
C LEU A 280 5.91 -5.02 -7.36
N PHE A 281 4.71 -5.35 -6.86
CA PHE A 281 3.51 -4.59 -7.20
C PHE A 281 3.55 -3.16 -6.63
N ILE A 282 3.95 -3.00 -5.36
CA ILE A 282 4.04 -1.69 -4.70
C ILE A 282 5.03 -0.79 -5.45
N ILE A 283 6.22 -1.29 -5.79
CA ILE A 283 7.23 -0.47 -6.46
C ILE A 283 6.83 -0.09 -7.89
N GLU A 284 6.08 -0.95 -8.59
CA GLU A 284 5.45 -0.61 -9.87
C GLU A 284 4.47 0.57 -9.72
N LYS A 285 3.70 0.62 -8.63
CA LYS A 285 2.78 1.75 -8.34
C LYS A 285 3.54 3.02 -7.98
N ILE A 286 4.63 2.91 -7.24
CA ILE A 286 5.53 4.05 -6.96
C ILE A 286 6.08 4.62 -8.28
N GLN A 287 6.62 3.76 -9.17
CA GLN A 287 7.13 4.19 -10.46
C GLN A 287 6.06 4.90 -11.29
N THR A 288 4.88 4.29 -11.40
CA THR A 288 3.76 4.86 -12.17
C THR A 288 3.34 6.22 -11.61
N ALA A 289 3.24 6.36 -10.28
CA ALA A 289 2.92 7.63 -9.64
C ALA A 289 4.00 8.69 -9.90
N LEU A 290 5.29 8.32 -9.85
CA LEU A 290 6.40 9.24 -10.12
C LEU A 290 6.52 9.62 -11.60
N GLN A 291 6.01 8.81 -12.53
CA GLN A 291 5.91 9.21 -13.94
C GLN A 291 4.85 10.31 -14.14
N LEU A 292 3.78 10.29 -13.35
CA LEU A 292 2.64 11.22 -13.45
C LEU A 292 2.75 12.45 -12.54
N HIS A 293 3.50 12.34 -11.45
CA HIS A 293 3.60 13.34 -10.40
C HIS A 293 5.05 13.58 -10.00
N ASP A 294 5.35 14.77 -9.49
CA ASP A 294 6.69 15.14 -9.03
C ASP A 294 6.87 14.87 -7.54
N ARG A 295 5.77 14.88 -6.77
CA ARG A 295 5.79 14.69 -5.32
C ARG A 295 4.83 13.59 -4.90
N VAL A 296 5.37 12.41 -4.59
CA VAL A 296 4.61 11.22 -4.20
C VAL A 296 4.89 10.90 -2.74
N LEU A 297 3.83 10.72 -1.95
CA LEU A 297 3.92 10.19 -0.59
C LEU A 297 3.51 8.73 -0.59
N ILE A 298 4.28 7.88 0.06
CA ILE A 298 3.88 6.51 0.37
C ILE A 298 3.90 6.29 1.89
N VAL A 299 2.84 5.67 2.40
CA VAL A 299 2.69 5.30 3.81
C VAL A 299 2.48 3.80 3.90
N TYR A 300 3.49 3.09 4.39
CA TYR A 300 3.57 1.63 4.41
C TYR A 300 4.40 1.16 5.61
N GLY A 301 4.17 -0.05 6.09
CA GLY A 301 5.00 -0.68 7.12
C GLY A 301 6.48 -0.68 6.70
N SER A 302 7.37 -0.39 7.66
CA SER A 302 8.81 -0.21 7.36
C SER A 302 9.49 -1.43 6.71
N GLY A 303 8.95 -2.64 6.88
CA GLY A 303 9.46 -3.84 6.22
C GLY A 303 9.42 -3.76 4.69
N HIS A 304 8.43 -3.07 4.11
CA HIS A 304 8.33 -2.86 2.67
C HIS A 304 9.40 -1.88 2.14
N LEU A 305 9.76 -0.87 2.94
CA LEU A 305 10.88 0.01 2.57
C LEU A 305 12.20 -0.77 2.59
N ALA A 306 12.40 -1.63 3.59
CA ALA A 306 13.62 -2.42 3.70
C ALA A 306 13.86 -3.30 2.45
N THR A 307 12.81 -3.94 1.92
CA THR A 307 12.89 -4.78 0.70
C THR A 307 13.05 -3.98 -0.58
N GLN A 308 12.57 -2.74 -0.62
CA GLN A 308 12.56 -1.88 -1.80
C GLN A 308 13.72 -0.87 -1.85
N ARG A 309 14.46 -0.71 -0.74
CA ARG A 309 15.45 0.36 -0.53
C ARG A 309 16.46 0.46 -1.67
N LYS A 310 17.12 -0.64 -2.03
CA LYS A 310 18.16 -0.63 -3.08
C LYS A 310 17.61 -0.18 -4.43
N ALA A 311 16.41 -0.64 -4.79
CA ALA A 311 15.74 -0.26 -6.03
C ALA A 311 15.41 1.25 -6.04
N LEU A 312 14.95 1.79 -4.92
CA LEU A 312 14.65 3.22 -4.77
C LEU A 312 15.92 4.09 -4.74
N GLU A 313 16.99 3.64 -4.09
CA GLU A 313 18.30 4.32 -4.06
C GLU A 313 18.91 4.40 -5.45
N GLU A 314 18.85 3.33 -6.23
CA GLU A 314 19.32 3.33 -7.62
C GLU A 314 18.48 4.25 -8.52
N PHE A 315 17.17 4.34 -8.27
CA PHE A 315 16.26 5.15 -9.07
C PHE A 315 16.28 6.65 -8.72
N LEU A 316 16.35 6.99 -7.44
CA LEU A 316 16.16 8.36 -6.91
C LEU A 316 17.33 8.88 -6.07
N GLY A 317 18.44 8.15 -6.01
CA GLY A 317 19.59 8.47 -5.18
C GLY A 317 19.40 8.15 -3.69
N ASP A 318 20.46 8.32 -2.91
CA ASP A 318 20.47 8.03 -1.47
C ASP A 318 19.43 8.89 -0.72
N PRO A 319 18.60 8.29 0.15
CA PRO A 319 17.59 9.05 0.86
C PRO A 319 18.17 9.82 2.04
N LYS A 320 17.56 10.97 2.33
CA LYS A 320 17.69 11.60 3.63
C LYS A 320 16.71 10.97 4.61
N ASN A 321 17.24 10.31 5.63
CA ASN A 321 16.43 9.64 6.65
C ASN A 321 16.19 10.56 7.86
N SER A 322 15.01 10.50 8.48
CA SER A 322 14.69 11.28 9.69
C SER A 322 13.58 10.67 10.56
N LYS A 323 13.50 11.13 11.81
CA LYS A 323 12.40 10.86 12.77
C LYS A 323 11.75 12.20 13.16
N PRO A 324 10.70 12.64 12.47
CA PRO A 324 10.15 13.99 12.62
C PRO A 324 9.04 14.10 13.69
N TYR A 325 9.07 13.23 14.71
CA TYR A 325 8.12 13.15 15.81
C TYR A 325 8.86 13.28 17.15
#